data_AF-A0A831WS11-F1
#
_entry.id   AF-A0A831WS11-F1
#
_cell.length_a   1.000
_cell.length_b   1.000
_cell.length_c   1.000
_cell.angle_alpha   90.00
_cell.angle_beta   90.00
_cell.angle_gamma   90.00
#
_symmetry.space_group_name_H-M   'P 1'
#
loop_
_entity.id
_entity.type
_entity.pdbx_description
1 polymer ?
#
loop_
_entity_poly.entity_id
_entity_poly.type
_entity_poly.pdbx_seq_one_letter_code
_entity_poly.pdbx_strand_id
1 'polypeptide(L)'
;MQTIDEIHVPVTISGRFLVDVPEGEGPFPLLAGFHGYGQTAEEELDILHRIAAGRSWCLCAVEALHHFYVRTGVAGASWMTSREREMRISENA
;
A
#
# COMPACT_ATOMS: atom_id res chain seq x y z
N MET A 1 27.47 5.02 3.30
CA MET A 1 26.92 5.94 2.27
C MET A 1 26.88 5.20 0.93
N GLN A 2 25.74 4.71 0.40
CA GLN A 2 24.43 4.56 1.03
C GLN A 2 24.47 3.55 2.19
N THR A 3 23.71 3.84 3.24
CA THR A 3 23.39 2.97 4.38
C THR A 3 21.92 3.25 4.64
N ILE A 4 21.06 2.25 4.54
CA ILE A 4 19.61 2.34 4.72
C ILE A 4 19.24 1.26 5.72
N ASP A 5 18.92 1.68 6.93
CA ASP A 5 18.46 0.86 8.05
C ASP A 5 17.63 1.75 8.98
N GLU A 6 16.34 1.48 9.06
CA GLU A 6 15.60 0.95 10.22
C GLU A 6 14.34 0.33 9.58
N ILE A 7 13.35 -0.30 10.21
CA ILE A 7 12.09 0.36 10.60
C ILE A 7 11.27 -0.71 11.34
N HIS A 8 10.68 -0.35 12.48
CA HIS A 8 9.94 -1.30 13.31
C HIS A 8 8.52 -1.63 12.80
N VAL A 9 8.12 -2.89 13.05
CA VAL A 9 6.84 -3.50 12.67
C VAL A 9 6.33 -4.36 13.84
N PRO A 10 5.35 -3.87 14.64
CA PRO A 10 4.35 -4.76 15.23
C PRO A 10 2.92 -4.37 14.79
N VAL A 11 2.09 -5.36 14.45
CA VAL A 11 0.72 -5.18 13.92
C VAL A 11 -0.24 -6.25 14.46
N THR A 12 -1.49 -5.87 14.80
CA THR A 12 -2.59 -6.81 15.16
C THR A 12 -3.85 -6.61 14.30
N ILE A 13 -3.68 -6.02 13.12
CA ILE A 13 -4.75 -5.67 12.18
C ILE A 13 -4.54 -6.36 10.82
N SER A 14 -5.61 -6.90 10.24
CA SER A 14 -5.58 -7.48 8.89
C SER A 14 -5.43 -6.37 7.85
N GLY A 15 -4.28 -6.31 7.19
CA GLY A 15 -4.06 -5.48 6.01
C GLY A 15 -4.50 -6.18 4.73
N ARG A 16 -4.73 -5.40 3.67
CA ARG A 16 -4.95 -5.90 2.31
C ARG A 16 -3.92 -5.26 1.38
N PHE A 17 -3.37 -6.05 0.47
CA PHE A 17 -2.48 -5.57 -0.58
C PHE A 17 -2.73 -6.40 -1.83
N LEU A 18 -2.48 -5.80 -2.99
CA LEU A 18 -2.54 -6.46 -4.29
C LEU A 18 -1.12 -6.69 -4.78
N VAL A 19 -0.86 -7.89 -5.29
CA VAL A 19 0.43 -8.22 -5.89
C VAL A 19 0.22 -8.65 -7.33
N ASP A 20 1.00 -8.06 -8.23
CA ASP A 20 1.14 -8.53 -9.60
C ASP A 20 2.59 -8.95 -9.86
N VAL A 21 2.76 -10.19 -10.31
CA VAL A 21 4.07 -10.82 -10.51
C VAL A 21 4.25 -11.09 -12.00
N PRO A 22 5.34 -10.59 -12.62
CA PRO A 22 5.64 -10.87 -14.02
C PRO A 22 5.79 -12.37 -14.31
N GLU A 23 5.45 -12.78 -15.54
CA GLU A 23 5.74 -14.14 -16.02
C GLU A 23 7.26 -14.40 -16.15
N GLY A 24 7.67 -15.66 -16.00
CA GLY A 24 9.05 -16.11 -16.16
C GLY A 24 9.76 -16.43 -14.83
N GLU A 25 11.08 -16.61 -14.90
CA GLU A 25 11.92 -16.92 -13.74
C GLU A 25 12.55 -15.64 -13.16
N GLY A 26 12.40 -15.42 -11.84
CA GLY A 26 12.89 -14.25 -11.11
C GLY A 26 14.36 -14.33 -10.67
N PRO A 27 14.84 -13.42 -9.80
CA PRO A 27 14.08 -12.45 -8.99
C PRO A 27 13.71 -11.17 -9.75
N PHE A 28 12.52 -10.63 -9.47
CA PHE A 28 12.08 -9.33 -9.98
C PHE A 28 12.30 -8.23 -8.93
N PRO A 29 12.71 -7.02 -9.33
CA PRO A 29 12.68 -5.86 -8.45
C PRO A 29 11.24 -5.57 -8.01
N LEU A 30 11.06 -5.20 -6.74
CA LEU A 30 9.77 -4.82 -6.17
C LEU A 30 9.54 -3.30 -6.33
N LEU A 31 8.37 -2.94 -6.85
CA LEU A 31 7.82 -1.61 -6.74
C LEU A 31 6.59 -1.64 -5.85
N ALA A 32 6.72 -1.09 -4.64
CA ALA A 32 5.63 -0.97 -3.69
C ALA A 32 5.00 0.44 -3.78
N GLY A 33 3.69 0.49 -3.90
CA GLY A 33 2.88 1.71 -4.01
C GLY A 33 1.97 1.93 -2.81
N PHE A 34 1.75 3.19 -2.48
CA PHE A 34 0.94 3.63 -1.35
C PHE A 34 0.01 4.76 -1.84
N HIS A 35 -1.29 4.47 -1.93
CA HIS A 35 -2.26 5.40 -2.50
C HIS A 35 -2.52 6.62 -1.60
N GLY A 36 -3.13 7.66 -2.20
CA GLY A 36 -3.58 8.87 -1.52
C GLY A 36 -4.92 8.72 -0.79
N TYR A 37 -5.38 9.82 -0.18
CA TYR A 37 -6.62 9.84 0.60
C TYR A 37 -7.86 9.55 -0.26
N GLY A 38 -8.68 8.60 0.19
CA GLY A 38 -9.93 8.22 -0.49
C GLY A 38 -9.71 7.38 -1.75
N GLN A 39 -8.47 7.01 -2.04
CA GLN A 39 -8.12 6.08 -3.11
C GLN A 39 -8.08 4.65 -2.59
N THR A 40 -7.85 3.70 -3.50
CA THR A 40 -7.79 2.26 -3.26
C THR A 40 -6.47 1.65 -3.77
N ALA A 41 -6.18 0.42 -3.36
CA ALA A 41 -5.05 -0.35 -3.88
C ALA A 41 -5.18 -0.65 -5.38
N GLU A 42 -6.40 -0.78 -5.92
CA GLU A 42 -6.62 -0.96 -7.36
C GLU A 42 -6.16 0.26 -8.16
N GLU A 43 -6.54 1.47 -7.74
CA GLU A 43 -6.12 2.71 -8.39
C GLU A 43 -4.60 2.91 -8.31
N GLU A 44 -3.98 2.47 -7.21
CA GLU A 44 -2.52 2.46 -7.08
C GLU A 44 -1.88 1.44 -8.00
N LEU A 45 -2.42 0.22 -8.08
CA LEU A 45 -1.89 -0.81 -8.98
C LEU A 45 -1.89 -0.34 -10.43
N ASP A 46 -2.95 0.35 -10.87
CA ASP A 46 -3.01 1.00 -12.17
C ASP A 46 -1.89 2.04 -12.38
N ILE A 47 -1.54 2.80 -11.34
CA ILE A 47 -0.39 3.73 -11.36
C ILE A 47 0.91 2.94 -11.48
N LEU A 48 1.09 1.89 -10.68
CA LEU A 48 2.30 1.05 -10.69
C LEU A 48 2.52 0.41 -12.06
N HIS A 49 1.47 -0.07 -12.72
CA HIS A 49 1.56 -0.58 -14.09
C HIS A 49 2.08 0.47 -15.08
N ARG A 50 1.61 1.72 -14.96
CA ARG A 50 2.10 2.81 -15.83
C ARG A 50 3.57 3.13 -15.55
N ILE A 51 4.01 3.08 -14.29
CA ILE A 51 5.42 3.32 -13.91
C ILE A 51 6.32 2.18 -14.41
N ALA A 52 5.85 0.93 -14.29
CA ALA A 52 6.58 -0.26 -14.67
C ALA A 52 6.46 -0.61 -16.16
N ALA A 53 5.77 0.19 -16.97
CA ALA A 53 5.54 -0.08 -18.37
C ALA A 53 6.84 -0.46 -19.12
N GLY A 54 6.87 -1.68 -19.69
CA GLY A 54 8.02 -2.23 -20.39
C GLY A 54 9.14 -2.79 -19.50
N ARG A 55 8.90 -2.99 -18.20
CA ARG A 55 9.86 -3.51 -17.22
C ARG A 55 9.24 -4.68 -16.45
N SER A 56 10.02 -5.73 -16.20
CA SER A 56 9.59 -6.89 -15.40
C SER A 56 9.75 -6.60 -13.91
N TRP A 57 8.84 -5.82 -13.34
CA TRP A 57 8.81 -5.47 -11.91
C TRP A 57 7.67 -6.22 -11.22
N CYS A 58 7.94 -6.76 -10.03
CA CYS A 58 6.87 -7.19 -9.13
C CYS A 58 6.19 -5.94 -8.57
N LEU A 59 4.88 -5.84 -8.69
CA LEU A 59 4.11 -4.69 -8.23
C LEU A 59 3.38 -5.07 -6.95
N CYS A 60 3.44 -4.21 -5.93
CA CYS A 60 2.70 -4.38 -4.69
C CYS A 60 1.97 -3.08 -4.34
N ALA A 61 0.65 -3.07 -4.47
CA ALA A 61 -0.17 -1.94 -4.06
C ALA A 61 -0.74 -2.20 -2.67
N VAL A 62 -0.37 -1.37 -1.69
CA VAL A 62 -0.79 -1.52 -0.30
C VAL A 62 -2.06 -0.70 -0.05
N GLU A 63 -3.10 -1.34 0.51
CA GLU A 63 -4.32 -0.65 0.93
C GLU A 63 -4.14 -0.03 2.32
N ALA A 64 -4.60 1.20 2.47
CA ALA A 64 -4.63 1.87 3.74
C ALA A 64 -5.66 1.26 4.71
N LEU A 65 -5.37 1.29 6.01
CA LEU A 65 -6.12 0.49 7.01
C LEU A 65 -7.52 1.03 7.37
N HIS A 66 -7.77 2.34 7.17
CA HIS A 66 -9.06 2.96 7.51
C HIS A 66 -9.93 3.14 6.27
N HIS A 67 -10.85 2.20 6.04
CA HIS A 67 -11.82 2.23 4.93
C HIS A 67 -13.02 3.13 5.24
N PHE A 68 -13.54 3.79 4.21
CA PHE A 68 -14.77 4.58 4.28
C PHE A 68 -15.41 4.69 2.89
N TYR A 69 -16.66 5.17 2.85
CA TYR A 69 -17.28 5.56 1.59
C TYR A 69 -16.95 7.01 1.27
N VAL A 70 -16.38 7.25 0.09
CA VAL A 70 -16.21 8.62 -0.40
C VAL A 70 -17.56 9.19 -0.84
N ARG A 71 -17.61 10.49 -1.13
CA ARG A 71 -18.86 11.20 -1.44
C ARG A 71 -19.65 10.62 -2.63
N THR A 72 -18.99 9.94 -3.56
CA THR A 72 -19.63 9.28 -4.70
C THR A 72 -20.23 7.91 -4.35
N GLY A 73 -20.08 7.44 -3.11
CA GLY A 73 -20.61 6.16 -2.64
C GLY A 73 -19.70 4.96 -2.91
N VAL A 74 -18.52 5.17 -3.50
CA VAL A 74 -17.53 4.10 -3.69
C VAL A 74 -16.64 3.95 -2.46
N ALA A 75 -16.04 2.76 -2.30
CA ALA A 75 -15.08 2.52 -1.25
C ALA A 75 -13.79 3.33 -1.50
N GLY A 76 -13.16 3.79 -0.42
CA GLY A 76 -11.81 4.36 -0.43
C GLY A 76 -11.19 4.20 0.96
N ALA A 77 -9.90 4.54 1.08
CA ALA A 77 -9.20 4.38 2.34
C ALA A 77 -8.26 5.54 2.70
N SER A 78 -7.85 5.56 3.96
CA SER A 78 -6.89 6.51 4.52
C SER A 78 -5.95 5.78 5.47
N TRP A 79 -4.68 6.20 5.49
CA TRP A 79 -3.63 5.57 6.31
C TRP A 79 -3.89 5.73 7.80
N MET A 80 -4.40 6.90 8.18
CA MET A 80 -4.73 7.23 9.56
C MET A 80 -5.57 8.50 9.58
N THR A 81 -6.56 8.58 10.46
CA THR A 81 -7.23 9.85 10.77
C THR A 81 -6.59 10.48 12.00
N SER A 82 -6.59 11.80 12.11
CA SER A 82 -6.11 12.49 13.31
C SER A 82 -6.89 12.09 14.57
N ARG A 83 -8.17 11.71 14.41
CA ARG A 83 -9.07 11.30 15.48
C ARG A 83 -8.65 9.99 16.15
N GLU A 84 -8.10 9.05 15.38
CA GLU A 84 -7.79 7.69 15.87
C GLU A 84 -6.29 7.46 16.02
N ARG A 85 -5.44 8.47 15.74
CA ARG A 85 -3.98 8.34 15.70
C ARG A 85 -3.40 7.64 16.93
N GLU A 86 -3.76 8.10 18.12
CA GLU A 86 -3.21 7.55 19.38
C GLU A 86 -3.67 6.10 19.63
N MET A 87 -4.94 5.81 19.36
CA MET A 87 -5.50 4.46 19.44
C MET A 87 -4.79 3.52 18.45
N ARG A 88 -4.64 3.93 17.18
CA ARG A 88 -3.93 3.14 16.15
C ARG A 88 -2.45 2.94 16.48
N ILE A 89 -1.79 3.93 17.09
CA ILE A 89 -0.43 3.78 17.60
C ILE A 89 -0.40 2.74 18.73
N SER A 90 -1.39 2.74 19.62
CA SER A 90 -1.46 1.76 20.72
C SER A 90 -1.81 0.33 20.26
N GLU A 91 -2.61 0.15 19.21
CA GLU A 91 -2.91 -1.17 18.60
C GLU A 91 -1.69 -1.82 17.91
N ASN A 92 -0.64 -1.04 17.67
CA ASN A 92 0.61 -1.46 17.06
C ASN A 92 1.71 -1.78 18.09
N ALA A 93 1.46 -1.65 19.40
CA ALA A 93 2.43 -1.90 20.48
C ALA A 93 2.23 -3.29 21.09
#